data_AF-A0A1V6ABE1-F1
#
_entry.id   AF-A0A1V6ABE1-F1
#
_cell.length_a   1.000
_cell.length_b   1.000
_cell.length_c   1.000
_cell.angle_alpha   90.00
_cell.angle_beta   90.00
_cell.angle_gamma   90.00
#
_symmetry.space_group_name_H-M   'P 1'
#
loop_
_entity.id
_entity.type
_entity.pdbx_description
1 polymer ?
#
loop_
_entity_poly.entity_id
_entity_poly.type
_entity_poly.pdbx_seq_one_letter_code
_entity_poly.pdbx_strand_id
1 'polypeptide(L)'
;MRINSKICLFLTLAAALATADAKAAEPNIANRIDATHLLAQKYKLPQVDESRTRRVRRNVKPKQKGAQETFWVNNIAENKFEQIAATLQAVGQNCYIFVENTQKVSDKALNRIKTKFDKQIYPITTANFGPENNPGLDGDPRITLLLLDIQDGYKNPNDGYVAGYFFAGDQMLQSEFETYSKVKSNEREILYIDTYPSDVNADDYLEIVAHEFQHMIHNNHDKNEATWVNEGCSQIAPVLCGYPPPGHYKLLKEKSDRSLNYWAQWNPMPDYGQVYLWNQYIVDRYLQNENLRADFFKTLVATKEKSLPAYLSAFKVIGKSFSDVFVDFSIANRINNPQLNNGQYSYRQRALKDFVLPPTAYVKAFPNKINDSVSVWGSDSYFADISDVAGTLKVSFSGYRRMINSHYPHFKIAAVKQNTAGLKPPKISFFDLEVNPNDKNRLIGEINIECDSTYDGLFLVIMALAPEELDDTAYMPVSGFIYELNFALEKNNVARAPRSAAFAIEAFTQNYQQDFLRKRHDDPQMREHYANLLLTAVKRELENGSLDLVDHFIKSSQNGKGPIEFAKEIAGLLLFAKSQQTSGLSEESLTERIELLNSF
;
A
#
# COMPACT_ATOMS: atom_id res chain seq x y z
N MET A 1 0.83 -15.39 -40.18
CA MET A 1 0.56 -13.96 -40.47
C MET A 1 1.25 -13.14 -39.38
N ARG A 2 2.25 -12.30 -39.70
CA ARG A 2 2.98 -11.52 -38.69
C ARG A 2 2.19 -10.26 -38.35
N ILE A 3 1.76 -10.11 -37.10
CA ILE A 3 1.14 -8.88 -36.61
C ILE A 3 2.23 -8.06 -35.89
N ASN A 4 2.62 -6.95 -36.50
CA ASN A 4 3.49 -5.96 -35.85
C ASN A 4 2.65 -5.14 -34.86
N SER A 5 2.66 -5.50 -33.58
CA SER A 5 2.13 -4.64 -32.51
C SER A 5 3.13 -3.52 -32.20
N LYS A 6 2.86 -2.31 -32.70
CA LYS A 6 3.51 -1.09 -32.20
C LYS A 6 3.01 -0.83 -30.78
N ILE A 7 3.83 -1.15 -29.78
CA ILE A 7 3.58 -0.77 -28.39
C ILE A 7 3.91 0.73 -28.26
N CYS A 8 2.88 1.58 -28.38
CA CYS A 8 2.95 2.97 -27.93
C CYS A 8 2.50 3.02 -26.47
N LEU A 9 3.42 3.38 -25.57
CA LEU A 9 3.14 3.57 -24.15
C LEU A 9 2.45 4.93 -23.96
N PHE A 10 1.12 4.97 -24.07
CA PHE A 10 0.34 6.16 -23.78
C PHE A 10 -0.15 6.14 -22.33
N LEU A 11 0.57 6.86 -21.46
CA LEU A 11 0.07 7.27 -20.15
C LEU A 11 -0.99 8.37 -20.35
N THR A 12 -2.26 7.98 -20.45
CA THR A 12 -3.39 8.91 -20.41
C THR A 12 -3.97 8.95 -19.00
N LEU A 13 -3.58 9.96 -18.21
CA LEU A 13 -4.22 10.28 -16.94
C LEU A 13 -5.38 11.26 -17.17
N ALA A 14 -6.48 11.11 -16.43
CA ALA A 14 -7.70 11.89 -16.65
C ALA A 14 -7.54 13.35 -16.22
N ALA A 15 -7.84 14.29 -17.13
CA ALA A 15 -7.83 15.72 -16.82
C ALA A 15 -9.09 16.14 -16.06
N ALA A 16 -8.94 16.49 -14.78
CA ALA A 16 -9.95 17.27 -14.05
C ALA A 16 -9.70 18.76 -14.29
N LEU A 17 -10.66 19.45 -14.90
CA LEU A 17 -10.62 20.90 -15.10
C LEU A 17 -10.87 21.64 -13.78
N ALA A 18 -9.84 22.32 -13.27
CA ALA A 18 -9.97 23.34 -12.24
C ALA A 18 -9.21 24.60 -12.70
N THR A 19 -9.84 25.78 -12.53
CA THR A 19 -9.34 27.06 -13.04
C THR A 19 -8.15 27.59 -12.24
N ALA A 20 -7.31 28.38 -12.91
CA ALA A 20 -6.03 28.84 -12.40
C ALA A 20 -6.12 29.76 -11.17
N ASP A 21 -5.42 29.39 -10.10
CA ASP A 21 -4.43 30.24 -9.46
C ASP A 21 -3.51 29.37 -8.58
N ALA A 22 -2.28 29.13 -9.02
CA ALA A 22 -1.34 28.28 -8.31
C ALA A 22 0.09 28.82 -8.38
N LYS A 23 0.66 29.12 -7.20
CA LYS A 23 2.11 28.95 -7.01
C LYS A 23 2.47 27.54 -7.47
N ALA A 24 3.58 27.39 -8.21
CA ALA A 24 4.05 26.09 -8.66
C ALA A 24 4.06 25.09 -7.49
N ALA A 25 3.18 24.09 -7.55
CA ALA A 25 3.08 23.08 -6.52
C ALA A 25 4.32 22.19 -6.58
N GLU A 26 4.88 21.84 -5.42
CA GLU A 26 5.94 20.84 -5.35
C GLU A 26 5.42 19.49 -5.87
N PRO A 27 6.24 18.71 -6.59
CA PRO A 27 5.80 17.43 -7.15
C PRO A 27 5.35 16.48 -6.05
N ASN A 28 4.22 15.80 -6.26
CA ASN A 28 3.72 14.84 -5.28
C ASN A 28 4.62 13.59 -5.24
N ILE A 29 5.15 13.23 -4.07
CA ILE A 29 5.97 12.02 -3.87
C ILE A 29 5.24 10.74 -4.33
N ALA A 30 3.90 10.72 -4.26
CA ALA A 30 3.09 9.59 -4.76
C ALA A 30 3.14 9.40 -6.30
N ASN A 31 3.67 10.38 -7.04
CA ASN A 31 3.82 10.36 -8.49
C ASN A 31 5.21 9.87 -8.95
N ARG A 32 6.13 9.57 -8.03
CA ARG A 32 7.45 8.99 -8.35
C ARG A 32 7.28 7.60 -8.97
N ILE A 33 8.03 7.34 -10.03
CA ILE A 33 8.09 6.06 -10.74
C ILE A 33 9.54 5.56 -10.67
N ASP A 34 9.73 4.29 -10.32
CA ASP A 34 10.97 3.56 -10.65
C ASP A 34 10.86 3.08 -12.11
N ALA A 35 11.91 3.26 -12.91
CA ALA A 35 11.95 2.73 -14.27
C ALA A 35 12.77 1.44 -14.43
N THR A 36 13.38 0.89 -13.38
CA THR A 36 14.21 -0.31 -13.43
C THR A 36 13.47 -1.49 -14.04
N HIS A 37 12.31 -1.86 -13.50
CA HIS A 37 11.49 -2.94 -14.05
C HIS A 37 10.88 -2.58 -15.42
N LEU A 38 10.58 -1.30 -15.71
CA LEU A 38 10.12 -0.85 -17.04
C LEU A 38 11.18 -1.11 -18.10
N LEU A 39 12.44 -0.77 -17.81
CA LEU A 39 13.59 -1.00 -18.67
C LEU A 39 13.88 -2.50 -18.84
N ALA A 40 13.72 -3.31 -17.78
CA ALA A 40 13.86 -4.76 -17.84
C ALA A 40 12.77 -5.43 -18.71
N GLN A 41 11.51 -4.95 -18.65
CA GLN A 41 10.44 -5.40 -19.55
C GLN A 41 10.68 -4.93 -21.00
N LYS A 42 11.23 -3.73 -21.18
CA LYS A 42 11.47 -3.11 -22.49
C LYS A 42 12.63 -3.74 -23.25
N TYR A 43 13.74 -4.00 -22.57
CA TYR A 43 15.00 -4.40 -23.17
C TYR A 43 15.36 -5.83 -22.79
N LYS A 44 15.17 -6.76 -23.74
CA LYS A 44 15.65 -8.14 -23.58
C LYS A 44 17.18 -8.15 -23.59
N LEU A 45 17.78 -8.29 -22.40
CA LEU A 45 19.22 -8.39 -22.24
C LEU A 45 19.74 -9.76 -22.73
N PRO A 46 20.98 -9.82 -23.28
CA PRO A 46 21.63 -11.09 -23.62
C PRO A 46 21.77 -12.03 -22.42
N GLN A 47 21.67 -13.34 -22.66
CA GLN A 47 21.99 -14.35 -21.66
C GLN A 47 23.50 -14.59 -21.68
N VAL A 48 24.21 -14.05 -20.69
CA VAL A 48 25.67 -14.15 -20.58
C VAL A 48 26.07 -15.49 -19.95
N ASP A 49 26.94 -16.23 -20.63
CA ASP A 49 27.66 -17.36 -20.04
C ASP A 49 28.82 -16.84 -19.19
N GLU A 50 28.59 -16.75 -17.88
CA GLU A 50 29.57 -16.29 -16.88
C GLU A 50 30.82 -17.18 -16.82
N SER A 51 30.77 -18.42 -17.31
CA SER A 51 31.94 -19.30 -17.40
C SER A 51 32.90 -18.94 -18.55
N ARG A 52 32.41 -18.19 -19.55
CA ARG A 52 33.19 -17.78 -20.75
C ARG A 52 33.73 -16.37 -20.68
N THR A 53 33.15 -15.50 -19.86
CA THR A 53 33.64 -14.12 -19.70
C THR A 53 34.88 -14.08 -18.82
N ARG A 54 36.05 -14.12 -19.47
CA ARG A 54 37.36 -13.98 -18.81
C ARG A 54 37.59 -12.52 -18.36
N ARG A 55 36.84 -12.07 -17.36
CA ARG A 55 36.87 -10.71 -16.79
C ARG A 55 38.22 -10.46 -16.13
N VAL A 56 39.15 -9.82 -16.86
CA VAL A 56 40.46 -9.45 -16.33
C VAL A 56 40.30 -8.27 -15.36
N ARG A 57 40.18 -8.57 -14.06
CA ARG A 57 40.18 -7.57 -13.00
C ARG A 57 41.46 -6.74 -13.07
N ARG A 58 41.35 -5.49 -13.55
CA ARG A 58 42.43 -4.50 -13.52
C ARG A 58 42.26 -3.65 -12.27
N ASN A 59 43.34 -3.42 -11.52
CA ASN A 59 43.32 -2.40 -10.47
C ASN A 59 43.23 -1.02 -11.12
N VAL A 60 42.04 -0.42 -11.11
CA VAL A 60 41.80 0.94 -11.60
C VAL A 60 42.29 1.95 -10.55
N LYS A 61 42.92 3.04 -10.99
CA LYS A 61 43.27 4.17 -10.11
C LYS A 61 42.03 5.04 -9.87
N PRO A 62 41.74 5.47 -8.63
CA PRO A 62 40.57 6.29 -8.36
C PRO A 62 40.51 7.56 -9.19
N LYS A 63 39.33 7.84 -9.75
CA LYS A 63 39.02 9.04 -10.54
C LYS A 63 39.14 10.29 -9.68
N GLN A 64 39.54 11.41 -10.28
CA GLN A 64 39.77 12.68 -9.58
C GLN A 64 38.57 13.62 -9.74
N LYS A 65 38.22 14.40 -8.70
CA LYS A 65 37.17 15.43 -8.79
C LYS A 65 37.50 16.41 -9.94
N GLY A 66 36.51 16.72 -10.76
CA GLY A 66 36.64 17.52 -11.98
C GLY A 66 36.87 16.70 -13.26
N ALA A 67 37.08 15.38 -13.18
CA ALA A 67 37.09 14.52 -14.37
C ALA A 67 35.73 14.57 -15.09
N GLN A 68 35.76 14.64 -16.42
CA GLN A 68 34.57 14.64 -17.27
C GLN A 68 34.48 13.33 -18.05
N GLU A 69 33.28 12.74 -18.11
CA GLU A 69 33.00 11.52 -18.86
C GLU A 69 31.68 11.66 -19.63
N THR A 70 31.58 10.93 -20.73
CA THR A 70 30.34 10.78 -21.51
C THR A 70 29.63 9.51 -21.04
N PHE A 71 28.36 9.62 -20.71
CA PHE A 71 27.51 8.51 -20.29
C PHE A 71 26.41 8.26 -21.29
N TRP A 72 26.05 6.99 -21.50
CA TRP A 72 24.79 6.61 -22.13
C TRP A 72 23.68 6.65 -21.09
N VAL A 73 22.58 7.32 -21.40
CA VAL A 73 21.38 7.42 -20.56
C VAL A 73 20.15 6.99 -21.36
N ASN A 74 19.08 6.55 -20.67
CA ASN A 74 17.82 6.27 -21.33
C ASN A 74 16.93 7.52 -21.32
N ASN A 75 16.60 8.03 -22.50
CA ASN A 75 15.51 8.96 -22.67
C ASN A 75 14.21 8.16 -22.68
N ILE A 76 13.56 8.10 -21.52
CA ILE A 76 12.39 7.27 -21.23
C ILE A 76 11.18 7.75 -22.04
N ALA A 77 11.03 9.06 -22.22
CA ALA A 77 10.00 9.66 -23.07
C ALA A 77 10.07 9.15 -24.51
N GLU A 78 11.25 9.19 -25.12
CA GLU A 78 11.47 8.76 -26.51
C GLU A 78 11.85 7.27 -26.65
N ASN A 79 12.02 6.55 -25.54
CA ASN A 79 12.42 5.14 -25.47
C ASN A 79 13.75 4.83 -26.21
N LYS A 80 14.72 5.72 -26.13
CA LYS A 80 16.02 5.64 -26.83
C LYS A 80 17.19 5.86 -25.87
N PHE A 81 18.35 5.31 -26.21
CA PHE A 81 19.61 5.69 -25.54
C PHE A 81 20.22 6.92 -26.22
N GLU A 82 20.71 7.87 -25.41
CA GLU A 82 21.44 9.05 -25.87
C GLU A 82 22.67 9.32 -24.98
N GLN A 83 23.55 10.23 -25.41
CA GLN A 83 24.78 10.54 -24.70
C GLN A 83 24.70 11.90 -24.01
N ILE A 84 25.05 11.95 -22.73
CA ILE A 84 25.26 13.18 -21.97
C ILE A 84 26.72 13.30 -21.53
N ALA A 85 27.16 14.52 -21.25
CA ALA A 85 28.46 14.79 -20.62
C ALA A 85 28.25 15.18 -19.15
N ALA A 86 28.97 14.51 -18.24
CA ALA A 86 28.87 14.75 -16.80
C ALA A 86 30.25 14.93 -16.17
N THR A 87 30.30 15.71 -15.10
CA THR A 87 31.53 16.01 -14.33
C THR A 87 31.48 15.33 -12.97
N LEU A 88 32.58 14.67 -12.58
CA LEU A 88 32.75 14.07 -11.26
C LEU A 88 32.88 15.16 -10.18
N GLN A 89 31.80 15.43 -9.44
CA GLN A 89 31.77 16.53 -8.47
C GLN A 89 32.05 16.09 -7.02
N ALA A 90 31.92 14.81 -6.68
CA ALA A 90 32.35 14.27 -5.38
C ALA A 90 32.85 12.82 -5.49
N VAL A 91 33.82 12.48 -4.63
CA VAL A 91 34.37 11.13 -4.49
C VAL A 91 34.18 10.70 -3.04
N GLY A 92 33.47 9.59 -2.83
CA GLY A 92 33.28 8.93 -1.55
C GLY A 92 34.17 7.69 -1.38
N GLN A 93 33.90 6.95 -0.30
CA GLN A 93 34.53 5.67 -0.03
C GLN A 93 33.99 4.58 -0.98
N ASN A 94 32.66 4.53 -1.15
CA ASN A 94 31.95 3.51 -1.92
C ASN A 94 31.23 4.10 -3.16
N CYS A 95 31.32 5.42 -3.39
CA CYS A 95 30.65 6.08 -4.51
C CYS A 95 31.51 7.12 -5.25
N TYR A 96 31.19 7.32 -6.52
CA TYR A 96 31.46 8.53 -7.29
C TYR A 96 30.15 9.28 -7.50
N ILE A 97 30.15 10.61 -7.44
CA ILE A 97 28.98 11.43 -7.80
C ILE A 97 29.32 12.25 -9.03
N PHE A 98 28.80 11.81 -10.17
CA PHE A 98 28.80 12.56 -11.42
C PHE A 98 27.52 13.39 -11.50
N VAL A 99 27.64 14.62 -12.01
CA VAL A 99 26.50 15.50 -12.27
C VAL A 99 26.57 15.89 -13.73
N GLU A 100 25.47 15.71 -14.46
CA GLU A 100 25.31 16.18 -15.83
C GLU A 100 25.67 17.67 -15.95
N ASN A 101 26.42 18.07 -16.98
CA ASN A 101 26.99 19.42 -17.09
C ASN A 101 25.94 20.54 -17.25
N THR A 102 24.70 20.20 -17.59
CA THR A 102 23.54 21.11 -17.64
C THR A 102 22.95 21.39 -16.26
N GLN A 103 23.12 20.47 -15.31
CA GLN A 103 22.51 20.49 -13.98
C GLN A 103 23.37 21.20 -12.93
N LYS A 104 22.74 21.68 -11.87
CA LYS A 104 23.39 22.43 -10.79
C LYS A 104 23.02 21.86 -9.42
N VAL A 105 23.95 21.10 -8.84
CA VAL A 105 23.82 20.52 -7.50
C VAL A 105 24.78 21.24 -6.54
N SER A 106 24.31 21.63 -5.36
CA SER A 106 25.14 22.36 -4.40
C SER A 106 26.19 21.46 -3.73
N ASP A 107 27.37 22.00 -3.36
CA ASP A 107 28.37 21.25 -2.57
C ASP A 107 27.79 20.73 -1.24
N LYS A 108 26.76 21.39 -0.67
CA LYS A 108 26.02 20.91 0.50
C LYS A 108 25.24 19.62 0.17
N ALA A 109 24.49 19.59 -0.92
CA ALA A 109 23.75 18.41 -1.37
C ALA A 109 24.72 17.27 -1.75
N LEU A 110 25.78 17.55 -2.51
CA LEU A 110 26.81 16.56 -2.87
C LEU A 110 27.47 15.92 -1.64
N ASN A 111 27.85 16.73 -0.64
CA ASN A 111 28.42 16.19 0.59
C ASN A 111 27.41 15.41 1.43
N ARG A 112 26.12 15.80 1.41
CA ARG A 112 25.03 15.05 2.05
C ARG A 112 24.86 13.67 1.39
N ILE A 113 24.71 13.63 0.06
CA ILE A 113 24.55 12.40 -0.73
C ILE A 113 25.73 11.46 -0.48
N LYS A 114 26.96 11.92 -0.69
CA LYS A 114 28.20 11.16 -0.45
C LYS A 114 28.24 10.57 0.96
N THR A 115 28.02 11.40 1.98
CA THR A 115 28.13 10.98 3.39
C THR A 115 27.04 9.98 3.76
N LYS A 116 25.81 10.18 3.27
CA LYS A 116 24.68 9.27 3.51
C LYS A 116 24.83 7.96 2.76
N PHE A 117 25.37 7.98 1.54
CA PHE A 117 25.68 6.76 0.81
C PHE A 117 26.74 5.93 1.55
N ASP A 118 27.91 6.52 1.82
CA ASP A 118 29.04 5.83 2.43
C ASP A 118 28.75 5.32 3.87
N LYS A 119 27.99 6.08 4.68
CA LYS A 119 27.81 5.81 6.12
C LYS A 119 26.46 5.22 6.53
N GLN A 120 25.47 5.21 5.64
CA GLN A 120 24.11 4.77 5.98
C GLN A 120 23.56 3.81 4.92
N ILE A 121 23.40 4.24 3.67
CA ILE A 121 22.78 3.41 2.62
C ILE A 121 23.64 2.18 2.32
N TYR A 122 24.90 2.39 1.92
CA TYR A 122 25.78 1.29 1.53
C TYR A 122 25.91 0.20 2.61
N PRO A 123 26.26 0.50 3.88
CA PRO A 123 26.38 -0.54 4.91
C PRO A 123 25.05 -1.17 5.29
N ILE A 124 23.92 -0.44 5.29
CA ILE A 124 22.62 -1.02 5.69
C ILE A 124 22.05 -1.91 4.58
N THR A 125 22.05 -1.46 3.33
CA THR A 125 21.52 -2.26 2.21
C THR A 125 22.37 -3.53 2.02
N THR A 126 23.70 -3.43 2.03
CA THR A 126 24.55 -4.63 1.92
C THR A 126 24.43 -5.58 3.12
N ALA A 127 24.23 -5.05 4.34
CA ALA A 127 24.01 -5.88 5.52
C ALA A 127 22.68 -6.66 5.48
N ASN A 128 21.62 -6.10 4.89
CA ASN A 128 20.30 -6.77 4.83
C ASN A 128 20.10 -7.62 3.58
N PHE A 129 20.64 -7.23 2.41
CA PHE A 129 20.35 -7.88 1.13
C PHE A 129 21.54 -8.64 0.51
N GLY A 130 22.77 -8.42 0.98
CA GLY A 130 23.99 -8.99 0.41
C GLY A 130 24.81 -7.97 -0.41
N PRO A 131 26.02 -8.34 -0.88
CA PRO A 131 26.89 -7.44 -1.63
C PRO A 131 26.48 -7.27 -3.10
N GLU A 132 26.78 -6.11 -3.66
CA GLU A 132 26.87 -5.91 -5.10
C GLU A 132 28.09 -6.61 -5.72
N ASN A 133 28.21 -6.60 -7.05
CA ASN A 133 29.42 -7.06 -7.73
C ASN A 133 30.58 -6.08 -7.45
N ASN A 134 31.56 -6.49 -6.64
CA ASN A 134 32.67 -5.63 -6.19
C ASN A 134 34.03 -6.38 -6.22
N PRO A 135 35.10 -5.82 -6.84
CA PRO A 135 35.08 -4.63 -7.69
C PRO A 135 34.27 -4.89 -8.96
N GLY A 136 33.69 -3.82 -9.50
CA GLY A 136 32.68 -3.86 -10.56
C GLY A 136 33.12 -4.42 -11.90
N LEU A 137 32.26 -4.29 -12.93
CA LEU A 137 32.60 -4.64 -14.31
C LEU A 137 33.81 -3.82 -14.82
N ASP A 138 33.90 -2.55 -14.44
CA ASP A 138 35.03 -1.66 -14.78
C ASP A 138 36.29 -1.89 -13.92
N GLY A 139 36.16 -2.60 -12.79
CA GLY A 139 37.22 -2.87 -11.83
C GLY A 139 37.44 -1.80 -10.75
N ASP A 140 36.59 -0.78 -10.63
CA ASP A 140 36.55 0.10 -9.46
C ASP A 140 35.59 -0.47 -8.38
N PRO A 141 35.91 -0.39 -7.08
CA PRO A 141 34.98 -0.75 -6.00
C PRO A 141 33.91 0.32 -5.71
N ARG A 142 33.87 1.44 -6.45
CA ARG A 142 32.91 2.53 -6.24
C ARG A 142 31.78 2.53 -7.28
N ILE A 143 30.56 2.61 -6.77
CA ILE A 143 29.34 2.76 -7.57
C ILE A 143 29.25 4.19 -8.10
N THR A 144 28.89 4.36 -9.36
CA THR A 144 28.61 5.67 -9.95
C THR A 144 27.18 6.10 -9.63
N LEU A 145 27.02 7.20 -8.89
CA LEU A 145 25.77 7.93 -8.79
C LEU A 145 25.79 9.02 -9.86
N LEU A 146 24.96 8.88 -10.90
CA LEU A 146 24.82 9.87 -11.97
C LEU A 146 23.56 10.69 -11.73
N LEU A 147 23.76 11.97 -11.39
CA LEU A 147 22.69 12.96 -11.23
C LEU A 147 22.47 13.69 -12.55
N LEU A 148 21.25 13.60 -13.09
CA LEU A 148 20.83 14.13 -14.38
C LEU A 148 19.35 14.55 -14.34
N ASP A 149 18.88 15.28 -15.35
CA ASP A 149 17.44 15.51 -15.58
C ASP A 149 16.89 14.34 -16.42
N ILE A 150 16.14 13.43 -15.78
CA ILE A 150 15.69 12.20 -16.44
C ILE A 150 14.57 12.54 -17.42
N GLN A 151 14.88 12.43 -18.72
CA GLN A 151 13.95 12.74 -19.81
C GLN A 151 12.81 11.71 -19.89
N ASP A 152 11.76 11.91 -19.10
CA ASP A 152 10.61 11.01 -18.91
C ASP A 152 9.29 11.54 -19.52
N GLY A 153 9.24 12.84 -19.82
CA GLY A 153 8.08 13.51 -20.40
C GLY A 153 7.23 14.32 -19.42
N TYR A 154 7.67 14.46 -18.16
CA TYR A 154 7.07 15.31 -17.13
C TYR A 154 6.90 16.75 -17.62
N LYS A 155 5.68 17.30 -17.49
CA LYS A 155 5.34 18.67 -17.91
C LYS A 155 4.59 19.46 -16.85
N ASN A 156 3.89 18.79 -15.94
CA ASN A 156 3.01 19.38 -14.93
C ASN A 156 3.20 18.70 -13.57
N PRO A 157 3.03 19.40 -12.43
CA PRO A 157 3.16 18.81 -11.08
C PRO A 157 2.25 17.61 -10.75
N ASN A 158 1.23 17.37 -11.57
CA ASN A 158 0.30 16.24 -11.43
C ASN A 158 0.70 15.03 -12.30
N ASP A 159 1.70 15.16 -13.17
CA ASP A 159 2.20 14.07 -14.00
C ASP A 159 3.00 13.07 -13.14
N GLY A 160 3.02 11.81 -13.55
CA GLY A 160 3.98 10.82 -13.06
C GLY A 160 5.37 11.10 -13.62
N TYR A 161 6.42 10.88 -12.83
CA TYR A 161 7.80 11.17 -13.24
C TYR A 161 8.76 10.10 -12.71
N VAL A 162 9.85 9.83 -13.42
CA VAL A 162 10.85 8.83 -13.05
C VAL A 162 11.88 9.43 -12.10
N ALA A 163 11.87 8.97 -10.85
CA ALA A 163 12.73 9.53 -9.80
C ALA A 163 14.16 8.94 -9.84
N GLY A 164 14.29 7.73 -10.36
CA GLY A 164 15.56 7.05 -10.56
C GLY A 164 15.39 5.77 -11.38
N TYR A 165 16.52 5.18 -11.74
CA TYR A 165 16.57 3.79 -12.21
C TYR A 165 17.96 3.18 -12.03
N PHE A 166 17.97 1.86 -11.87
CA PHE A 166 19.09 0.98 -12.16
C PHE A 166 18.87 0.31 -13.53
N PHE A 167 19.94 0.09 -14.29
CA PHE A 167 19.86 -0.64 -15.56
C PHE A 167 20.87 -1.79 -15.60
N ALA A 168 20.38 -3.02 -15.47
CA ALA A 168 21.21 -4.23 -15.47
C ALA A 168 22.09 -4.40 -16.71
N GLY A 169 21.73 -3.77 -17.85
CA GLY A 169 22.55 -3.76 -19.05
C GLY A 169 23.88 -3.00 -18.91
N ASP A 170 24.01 -2.08 -17.95
CA ASP A 170 25.27 -1.40 -17.65
C ASP A 170 26.31 -2.33 -17.00
N GLN A 171 25.87 -3.43 -16.35
CA GLN A 171 26.75 -4.48 -15.81
C GLN A 171 27.13 -5.55 -16.86
N MET A 172 26.97 -5.22 -18.14
CA MET A 172 27.34 -6.05 -19.29
C MET A 172 28.29 -5.29 -20.22
N LEU A 173 29.21 -5.99 -20.88
CA LEU A 173 30.03 -5.38 -21.93
C LEU A 173 29.15 -5.03 -23.13
N GLN A 174 29.41 -3.89 -23.77
CA GLN A 174 28.71 -3.47 -24.98
C GLN A 174 28.84 -4.50 -26.11
N SER A 175 29.92 -5.30 -26.11
CA SER A 175 30.18 -6.40 -27.04
C SER A 175 29.38 -7.68 -26.79
N GLU A 176 28.68 -7.80 -25.65
CA GLU A 176 27.77 -8.93 -25.37
C GLU A 176 26.39 -8.73 -26.01
N PHE A 177 26.08 -7.50 -26.43
CA PHE A 177 24.85 -7.18 -27.16
C PHE A 177 24.99 -7.48 -28.66
N GLU A 178 23.88 -7.89 -29.29
CA GLU A 178 23.81 -8.08 -30.74
C GLU A 178 24.22 -6.80 -31.50
N THR A 179 24.94 -6.91 -32.61
CA THR A 179 25.54 -5.75 -33.33
C THR A 179 24.53 -4.67 -33.75
N TYR A 180 23.27 -5.06 -33.99
CA TYR A 180 22.18 -4.15 -34.34
C TYR A 180 21.34 -3.68 -33.12
N SER A 181 21.74 -4.06 -31.90
CA SER A 181 21.08 -3.64 -30.68
C SER A 181 21.18 -2.12 -30.48
N LYS A 182 20.06 -1.52 -30.12
CA LYS A 182 19.98 -0.10 -29.72
C LYS A 182 20.27 0.09 -28.23
N VAL A 183 20.40 -0.99 -27.46
CA VAL A 183 20.77 -0.94 -26.04
C VAL A 183 22.23 -0.52 -25.91
N LYS A 184 22.50 0.37 -24.95
CA LYS A 184 23.82 0.85 -24.62
C LYS A 184 24.17 0.51 -23.18
N SER A 185 25.48 0.37 -22.94
CA SER A 185 26.06 0.07 -21.63
C SER A 185 27.19 1.05 -21.35
N ASN A 186 27.30 1.47 -20.10
CA ASN A 186 28.42 2.22 -19.53
C ASN A 186 29.49 1.32 -18.90
N GLU A 187 29.31 -0.01 -19.01
CA GLU A 187 30.20 -1.09 -18.59
C GLU A 187 30.64 -1.01 -17.11
N ARG A 188 29.74 -0.56 -16.23
CA ARG A 188 30.01 -0.28 -14.81
C ARG A 188 28.76 -0.34 -13.93
N GLU A 189 28.98 -0.39 -12.63
CA GLU A 189 27.99 -0.25 -11.58
C GLU A 189 27.56 1.22 -11.47
N ILE A 190 26.39 1.54 -12.03
CA ILE A 190 25.82 2.89 -12.10
C ILE A 190 24.35 2.92 -11.65
N LEU A 191 23.98 3.97 -10.91
CA LEU A 191 22.61 4.33 -10.54
C LEU A 191 22.31 5.71 -11.13
N TYR A 192 21.14 5.87 -11.75
CA TYR A 192 20.70 7.13 -12.36
C TYR A 192 19.66 7.75 -11.44
N ILE A 193 19.92 8.95 -10.95
CA ILE A 193 19.08 9.63 -9.96
C ILE A 193 18.66 10.97 -10.52
N ASP A 194 17.36 11.22 -10.53
CA ASP A 194 16.80 12.44 -11.07
C ASP A 194 17.24 13.70 -10.29
N THR A 195 17.24 14.84 -10.98
CA THR A 195 17.48 16.18 -10.43
C THR A 195 16.40 17.19 -10.82
N TYR A 196 15.47 16.81 -11.71
CA TYR A 196 14.27 17.57 -12.01
C TYR A 196 13.18 16.64 -12.57
N PRO A 197 12.01 16.51 -11.91
CA PRO A 197 11.50 17.39 -10.88
C PRO A 197 11.91 17.04 -9.43
N SER A 198 12.77 16.04 -9.20
CA SER A 198 13.24 15.66 -7.86
C SER A 198 14.14 16.73 -7.22
N ASP A 199 13.73 17.28 -6.07
CA ASP A 199 14.60 18.17 -5.32
C ASP A 199 15.73 17.41 -4.61
N VAL A 200 16.95 17.57 -5.14
CA VAL A 200 18.22 17.09 -4.56
C VAL A 200 18.49 17.55 -3.12
N ASN A 201 17.74 18.55 -2.62
CA ASN A 201 17.81 19.09 -1.26
C ASN A 201 16.73 18.56 -0.32
N ALA A 202 15.70 17.87 -0.81
CA ALA A 202 14.65 17.28 0.02
C ALA A 202 15.22 16.18 0.93
N ASP A 203 14.61 15.95 2.10
CA ASP A 203 15.14 15.02 3.11
C ASP A 203 14.90 13.53 2.75
N ASP A 204 13.90 13.28 1.90
CA ASP A 204 13.52 11.98 1.36
C ASP A 204 14.24 11.61 0.05
N TYR A 205 14.88 12.56 -0.65
CA TYR A 205 15.58 12.34 -1.93
C TYR A 205 16.49 11.09 -1.97
N LEU A 206 17.10 10.76 -0.83
CA LEU A 206 18.01 9.62 -0.69
C LEU A 206 17.31 8.27 -0.47
N GLU A 207 15.98 8.24 -0.39
CA GLU A 207 15.19 7.01 -0.49
C GLU A 207 15.40 6.36 -1.86
N ILE A 208 15.43 7.17 -2.92
CA ILE A 208 15.63 6.73 -4.32
C ILE A 208 16.96 5.97 -4.42
N VAL A 209 18.05 6.55 -3.90
CA VAL A 209 19.38 5.92 -3.94
C VAL A 209 19.42 4.58 -3.17
N ALA A 210 18.62 4.43 -2.11
CA ALA A 210 18.52 3.17 -1.37
C ALA A 210 17.69 2.11 -2.11
N HIS A 211 16.63 2.52 -2.83
CA HIS A 211 15.80 1.69 -3.72
C HIS A 211 16.65 1.17 -4.89
N GLU A 212 17.25 2.07 -5.69
CA GLU A 212 18.05 1.67 -6.87
C GLU A 212 19.27 0.81 -6.51
N PHE A 213 19.89 1.06 -5.35
CA PHE A 213 21.00 0.22 -4.89
C PHE A 213 20.54 -1.19 -4.49
N GLN A 214 19.30 -1.37 -4.01
CA GLN A 214 18.76 -2.71 -3.78
C GLN A 214 18.61 -3.47 -5.09
N HIS A 215 18.08 -2.86 -6.16
CA HIS A 215 18.01 -3.51 -7.48
C HIS A 215 19.39 -3.96 -7.99
N MET A 216 20.44 -3.15 -7.80
CA MET A 216 21.81 -3.52 -8.18
C MET A 216 22.33 -4.74 -7.40
N ILE A 217 22.11 -4.78 -6.08
CA ILE A 217 22.42 -5.95 -5.26
C ILE A 217 21.60 -7.16 -5.72
N HIS A 218 20.30 -6.97 -5.98
CA HIS A 218 19.41 -8.04 -6.43
C HIS A 218 19.92 -8.65 -7.73
N ASN A 219 20.25 -7.84 -8.73
CA ASN A 219 20.78 -8.30 -10.02
C ASN A 219 22.13 -9.03 -9.92
N ASN A 220 22.93 -8.77 -8.89
CA ASN A 220 24.14 -9.56 -8.61
C ASN A 220 23.80 -10.96 -8.08
N HIS A 221 22.72 -11.07 -7.29
CA HIS A 221 22.32 -12.32 -6.64
C HIS A 221 21.32 -13.15 -7.45
N ASP A 222 20.20 -12.60 -7.92
CA ASP A 222 19.37 -13.18 -8.98
C ASP A 222 18.87 -12.14 -10.00
N LYS A 223 19.07 -12.46 -11.27
CA LYS A 223 18.72 -11.63 -12.44
C LYS A 223 17.33 -11.94 -12.98
N ASN A 224 16.71 -13.03 -12.54
CA ASN A 224 15.53 -13.61 -13.17
C ASN A 224 14.33 -13.75 -12.22
N GLU A 225 14.33 -13.04 -11.09
CA GLU A 225 13.26 -13.00 -10.11
C GLU A 225 12.03 -12.22 -10.62
N ALA A 226 10.85 -12.58 -10.13
CA ALA A 226 9.58 -11.93 -10.41
C ALA A 226 9.53 -10.49 -9.86
N THR A 227 8.93 -9.59 -10.63
CA THR A 227 8.89 -8.14 -10.34
C THR A 227 8.40 -7.84 -8.91
N TRP A 228 7.31 -8.45 -8.45
CA TRP A 228 6.75 -8.16 -7.12
C TRP A 228 7.69 -8.51 -5.95
N VAL A 229 8.59 -9.49 -6.11
CA VAL A 229 9.61 -9.83 -5.10
C VAL A 229 10.73 -8.80 -5.13
N ASN A 230 11.24 -8.50 -6.33
CA ASN A 230 12.35 -7.54 -6.52
C ASN A 230 11.96 -6.14 -6.04
N GLU A 231 10.79 -5.66 -6.46
CA GLU A 231 10.20 -4.41 -5.99
C GLU A 231 9.85 -4.45 -4.51
N GLY A 232 9.39 -5.59 -3.97
CA GLY A 232 9.15 -5.74 -2.53
C GLY A 232 10.41 -5.51 -1.69
N CYS A 233 11.55 -6.05 -2.15
CA CYS A 233 12.85 -5.81 -1.54
C CYS A 233 13.34 -4.37 -1.72
N SER A 234 13.18 -3.78 -2.92
CA SER A 234 13.62 -2.41 -3.19
C SER A 234 12.80 -1.37 -2.42
N GLN A 235 11.48 -1.53 -2.35
CA GLN A 235 10.58 -0.63 -1.64
C GLN A 235 10.77 -0.63 -0.11
N ILE A 236 11.21 -1.76 0.48
CA ILE A 236 11.52 -1.82 1.92
C ILE A 236 12.94 -1.31 2.25
N ALA A 237 13.88 -1.35 1.30
CA ALA A 237 15.27 -0.94 1.52
C ALA A 237 15.45 0.51 2.04
N PRO A 238 14.74 1.54 1.54
CA PRO A 238 14.78 2.88 2.10
C PRO A 238 14.35 2.94 3.56
N VAL A 239 13.32 2.18 3.92
CA VAL A 239 12.79 2.14 5.30
C VAL A 239 13.77 1.45 6.24
N LEU A 240 14.44 0.37 5.80
CA LEU A 240 15.55 -0.23 6.55
C LEU A 240 16.72 0.75 6.72
N CYS A 241 16.98 1.58 5.70
CA CYS A 241 17.93 2.69 5.80
C CYS A 241 17.43 3.85 6.68
N GLY A 242 16.20 3.83 7.20
CA GLY A 242 15.64 4.86 8.09
C GLY A 242 15.02 6.08 7.38
N TYR A 243 14.73 5.98 6.09
CA TYR A 243 13.92 6.97 5.37
C TYR A 243 12.42 6.75 5.63
N PRO A 244 11.55 7.75 5.36
CA PRO A 244 10.11 7.55 5.31
C PRO A 244 9.72 6.44 4.31
N PRO A 245 8.54 5.82 4.46
CA PRO A 245 8.07 4.88 3.45
C PRO A 245 7.57 5.60 2.19
N PRO A 246 7.79 5.02 0.99
CA PRO A 246 7.34 5.57 -0.29
C PRO A 246 5.83 5.90 -0.31
N GLY A 247 5.44 6.95 -1.04
CA GLY A 247 4.06 7.46 -1.01
C GLY A 247 2.99 6.48 -1.52
N HIS A 248 3.38 5.46 -2.29
CA HIS A 248 2.52 4.59 -3.08
C HIS A 248 1.46 3.80 -2.29
N TYR A 249 1.73 3.42 -1.04
CA TYR A 249 0.76 2.66 -0.22
C TYR A 249 -0.56 3.40 0.01
N LYS A 250 -0.57 4.74 -0.14
CA LYS A 250 -1.78 5.55 -0.05
C LYS A 250 -2.73 5.29 -1.23
N LEU A 251 -2.20 5.00 -2.42
CA LEU A 251 -2.96 4.73 -3.64
C LEU A 251 -3.73 3.40 -3.57
N LEU A 252 -3.29 2.45 -2.72
CA LEU A 252 -4.00 1.20 -2.48
C LEU A 252 -5.40 1.42 -1.87
N LYS A 253 -5.65 2.58 -1.24
CA LYS A 253 -6.98 2.95 -0.72
C LYS A 253 -8.02 3.16 -1.82
N GLU A 254 -7.59 3.56 -3.02
CA GLU A 254 -8.47 3.78 -4.17
C GLU A 254 -8.81 2.47 -4.90
N LYS A 255 -7.96 1.43 -4.74
CA LYS A 255 -8.08 0.14 -5.42
C LYS A 255 -7.59 -0.99 -4.52
N SER A 256 -8.46 -1.43 -3.59
CA SER A 256 -8.07 -2.38 -2.53
C SER A 256 -8.14 -3.86 -2.91
N ASP A 257 -8.96 -4.26 -3.90
CA ASP A 257 -8.90 -5.62 -4.49
C ASP A 257 -7.78 -5.66 -5.54
N ARG A 258 -6.61 -6.15 -5.13
CA ARG A 258 -5.43 -6.36 -5.96
C ARG A 258 -4.67 -7.59 -5.49
N SER A 259 -4.14 -8.36 -6.44
CA SER A 259 -3.27 -9.49 -6.16
C SER A 259 -1.88 -9.02 -5.76
N LEU A 260 -1.35 -9.54 -4.65
CA LEU A 260 0.00 -9.27 -4.19
C LEU A 260 1.09 -9.63 -5.23
N ASN A 261 0.89 -10.71 -6.01
CA ASN A 261 1.86 -11.20 -6.98
C ASN A 261 1.43 -11.06 -8.46
N TYR A 262 0.18 -10.70 -8.77
CA TYR A 262 -0.27 -10.41 -10.14
C TYR A 262 -0.59 -8.91 -10.33
N TRP A 263 0.44 -8.16 -10.69
CA TRP A 263 0.41 -6.70 -10.83
C TRP A 263 -0.34 -6.20 -12.07
N ALA A 264 -0.93 -5.00 -11.97
CA ALA A 264 -1.68 -4.43 -13.09
C ALA A 264 -0.76 -3.72 -14.09
N GLN A 265 -0.66 -4.27 -15.31
CA GLN A 265 0.22 -3.82 -16.40
C GLN A 265 0.14 -2.31 -16.72
N TRP A 266 -1.01 -1.67 -16.52
CA TRP A 266 -1.28 -0.28 -16.92
C TRP A 266 -1.34 0.71 -15.76
N ASN A 267 -1.31 0.23 -14.51
CA ASN A 267 -1.25 1.07 -13.32
C ASN A 267 -0.68 0.25 -12.15
N PRO A 268 0.65 0.05 -12.11
CA PRO A 268 1.32 -0.69 -11.06
C PRO A 268 1.55 0.16 -9.79
N MET A 269 1.26 1.47 -9.80
CA MET A 269 1.55 2.37 -8.67
C MET A 269 0.99 1.86 -7.31
N PRO A 270 -0.25 1.34 -7.21
CA PRO A 270 -0.73 0.73 -5.97
C PRO A 270 -0.04 -0.58 -5.59
N ASP A 271 0.54 -1.31 -6.54
CA ASP A 271 1.20 -2.61 -6.31
C ASP A 271 2.53 -2.44 -5.56
N TYR A 272 3.34 -1.41 -5.88
CA TYR A 272 4.51 -1.04 -5.06
C TYR A 272 4.11 -0.81 -3.61
N GLY A 273 3.02 -0.06 -3.42
CA GLY A 273 2.42 0.16 -2.11
C GLY A 273 2.04 -1.14 -1.39
N GLN A 274 1.48 -2.11 -2.12
CA GLN A 274 1.10 -3.40 -1.57
C GLN A 274 2.30 -4.27 -1.17
N VAL A 275 3.36 -4.35 -2.00
CA VAL A 275 4.57 -5.15 -1.67
C VAL A 275 5.47 -4.50 -0.63
N TYR A 276 5.45 -3.18 -0.54
CA TYR A 276 6.01 -2.43 0.58
C TYR A 276 5.28 -2.80 1.89
N LEU A 277 3.95 -2.67 1.92
CA LEU A 277 3.15 -3.00 3.10
C LEU A 277 3.35 -4.46 3.53
N TRP A 278 3.44 -5.38 2.58
CA TRP A 278 3.74 -6.81 2.80
C TRP A 278 5.06 -6.99 3.56
N ASN A 279 6.16 -6.45 3.02
CA ASN A 279 7.47 -6.56 3.67
C ASN A 279 7.54 -5.79 4.99
N GLN A 280 6.87 -4.64 5.10
CA GLN A 280 6.79 -3.89 6.35
C GLN A 280 6.03 -4.65 7.43
N TYR A 281 4.94 -5.35 7.08
CA TYR A 281 4.23 -6.23 8.02
C TYR A 281 5.15 -7.36 8.52
N ILE A 282 5.86 -8.04 7.61
CA ILE A 282 6.83 -9.09 7.96
C ILE A 282 7.92 -8.53 8.90
N VAL A 283 8.45 -7.34 8.61
CA VAL A 283 9.47 -6.67 9.44
C VAL A 283 8.95 -6.33 10.83
N ASP A 284 7.78 -5.68 10.92
CA ASP A 284 7.14 -5.30 12.19
C ASP A 284 6.83 -6.50 13.08
N ARG A 285 6.56 -7.66 12.48
CA ARG A 285 6.25 -8.91 13.18
C ARG A 285 7.47 -9.74 13.49
N TYR A 286 8.07 -10.32 12.47
CA TYR A 286 8.93 -11.47 12.63
C TYR A 286 10.42 -11.07 12.55
N LEU A 287 10.75 -9.92 11.95
CA LEU A 287 12.14 -9.48 11.68
C LEU A 287 12.58 -8.25 12.49
N GLN A 288 12.13 -8.13 13.73
CA GLN A 288 12.57 -7.07 14.66
C GLN A 288 14.04 -7.23 15.08
N ASN A 289 14.59 -8.44 14.99
CA ASN A 289 16.01 -8.71 15.23
C ASN A 289 16.81 -8.49 13.94
N GLU A 290 17.90 -7.72 14.00
CA GLU A 290 18.64 -7.31 12.80
C GLU A 290 19.33 -8.48 12.07
N ASN A 291 19.83 -9.48 12.80
CA ASN A 291 20.43 -10.66 12.19
C ASN A 291 19.35 -11.49 11.49
N LEU A 292 18.22 -11.74 12.15
CA LEU A 292 17.09 -12.47 11.57
C LEU A 292 16.51 -11.78 10.33
N ARG A 293 16.47 -10.43 10.35
CA ARG A 293 16.10 -9.59 9.20
C ARG A 293 17.08 -9.73 8.04
N ALA A 294 18.38 -9.69 8.34
CA ALA A 294 19.42 -9.88 7.34
C ALA A 294 19.40 -11.30 6.75
N ASP A 295 19.21 -12.33 7.57
CA ASP A 295 19.12 -13.73 7.12
C ASP A 295 17.89 -13.95 6.23
N PHE A 296 16.75 -13.35 6.59
CA PHE A 296 15.54 -13.37 5.76
C PHE A 296 15.78 -12.72 4.39
N PHE A 297 16.21 -11.45 4.35
CA PHE A 297 16.32 -10.71 3.10
C PHE A 297 17.48 -11.18 2.21
N LYS A 298 18.61 -11.62 2.78
CA LYS A 298 19.67 -12.32 2.01
C LYS A 298 19.18 -13.64 1.42
N THR A 299 18.38 -14.41 2.16
CA THR A 299 17.79 -15.66 1.64
C THR A 299 16.83 -15.37 0.49
N LEU A 300 15.99 -14.33 0.64
CA LEU A 300 15.03 -13.91 -0.38
C LEU A 300 15.72 -13.41 -1.66
N VAL A 301 16.82 -12.68 -1.53
CA VAL A 301 17.58 -12.13 -2.67
C VAL A 301 18.54 -13.14 -3.32
N ALA A 302 19.09 -14.10 -2.57
CA ALA A 302 20.11 -15.04 -3.07
C ALA A 302 19.57 -16.41 -3.52
N THR A 303 18.31 -16.74 -3.24
CA THR A 303 17.70 -17.98 -3.71
C THR A 303 17.55 -18.01 -5.24
N LYS A 304 17.39 -19.22 -5.78
CA LYS A 304 17.11 -19.47 -7.21
C LYS A 304 15.69 -19.97 -7.47
N GLU A 305 14.96 -20.22 -6.39
CA GLU A 305 13.51 -20.23 -6.39
C GLU A 305 13.01 -18.84 -6.78
N LYS A 306 11.84 -18.78 -7.40
CA LYS A 306 11.26 -17.51 -7.88
C LYS A 306 9.91 -17.25 -7.27
N SER A 307 9.53 -15.99 -7.19
CA SER A 307 8.19 -15.55 -6.84
C SER A 307 7.77 -16.08 -5.45
N LEU A 308 6.58 -16.68 -5.29
CA LEU A 308 6.14 -17.21 -3.99
C LEU A 308 7.13 -18.24 -3.37
N PRO A 309 7.66 -19.24 -4.11
CA PRO A 309 8.77 -20.11 -3.66
C PRO A 309 10.02 -19.40 -3.09
N ALA A 310 10.34 -18.18 -3.53
CA ALA A 310 11.44 -17.40 -2.94
C ALA A 310 11.10 -16.95 -1.51
N TYR A 311 9.89 -16.44 -1.29
CA TYR A 311 9.38 -16.14 0.05
C TYR A 311 9.27 -17.40 0.92
N LEU A 312 8.84 -18.55 0.39
CA LEU A 312 8.85 -19.81 1.15
C LEU A 312 10.25 -20.20 1.64
N SER A 313 11.28 -19.87 0.87
CA SER A 313 12.67 -20.11 1.27
C SER A 313 13.10 -19.18 2.40
N ALA A 314 12.76 -17.89 2.32
CA ALA A 314 13.03 -16.93 3.40
C ALA A 314 12.20 -17.21 4.67
N PHE A 315 10.95 -17.65 4.53
CA PHE A 315 10.01 -17.88 5.64
C PHE A 315 10.44 -19.01 6.59
N LYS A 316 11.35 -19.90 6.15
CA LYS A 316 11.97 -20.94 6.99
C LYS A 316 12.60 -20.37 8.26
N VAL A 317 13.16 -19.15 8.22
CA VAL A 317 13.81 -18.53 9.40
C VAL A 317 12.81 -18.03 10.46
N ILE A 318 11.55 -17.80 10.07
CA ILE A 318 10.48 -17.33 10.98
C ILE A 318 9.47 -18.42 11.35
N GLY A 319 9.54 -19.60 10.71
CA GLY A 319 8.68 -20.74 11.01
C GLY A 319 7.20 -20.50 10.71
N LYS A 320 6.88 -19.83 9.59
CA LYS A 320 5.52 -19.52 9.15
C LYS A 320 5.26 -20.00 7.72
N SER A 321 4.00 -20.31 7.42
CA SER A 321 3.53 -20.50 6.04
C SER A 321 3.33 -19.14 5.35
N PHE A 322 3.30 -19.12 4.02
CA PHE A 322 2.95 -17.89 3.29
C PHE A 322 1.50 -17.48 3.58
N SER A 323 0.60 -18.47 3.62
CA SER A 323 -0.84 -18.34 3.87
C SER A 323 -1.16 -17.68 5.21
N ASP A 324 -0.52 -18.10 6.30
CA ASP A 324 -0.76 -17.54 7.63
C ASP A 324 -0.39 -16.05 7.68
N VAL A 325 0.78 -15.70 7.13
CA VAL A 325 1.26 -14.31 7.10
C VAL A 325 0.39 -13.46 6.16
N PHE A 326 -0.05 -14.02 5.03
CA PHE A 326 -0.97 -13.36 4.10
C PHE A 326 -2.34 -13.06 4.73
N VAL A 327 -2.88 -14.00 5.52
CA VAL A 327 -4.12 -13.80 6.28
C VAL A 327 -3.94 -12.68 7.30
N ASP A 328 -2.88 -12.74 8.11
CA ASP A 328 -2.64 -11.71 9.12
C ASP A 328 -2.43 -10.32 8.50
N PHE A 329 -1.65 -10.24 7.41
CA PHE A 329 -1.41 -9.03 6.61
C PHE A 329 -2.70 -8.43 6.05
N SER A 330 -3.55 -9.27 5.46
CA SER A 330 -4.83 -8.85 4.89
C SER A 330 -5.74 -8.25 5.97
N ILE A 331 -5.82 -8.88 7.13
CA ILE A 331 -6.60 -8.35 8.27
C ILE A 331 -5.94 -7.06 8.81
N ALA A 332 -4.60 -7.00 8.91
CA ALA A 332 -3.89 -5.80 9.34
C ALA A 332 -4.18 -4.58 8.45
N ASN A 333 -4.29 -4.77 7.13
CA ASN A 333 -4.67 -3.71 6.18
C ASN A 333 -6.10 -3.19 6.35
N ARG A 334 -7.03 -4.02 6.84
CA ARG A 334 -8.45 -3.64 7.02
C ARG A 334 -8.79 -3.19 8.45
N ILE A 335 -8.02 -3.61 9.46
CA ILE A 335 -8.35 -3.43 10.88
C ILE A 335 -7.33 -2.56 11.63
N ASN A 336 -6.04 -2.73 11.35
CA ASN A 336 -4.89 -2.05 11.96
C ASN A 336 -5.02 -1.69 13.46
N ASN A 337 -5.45 -2.63 14.30
CA ASN A 337 -5.75 -2.33 15.71
C ASN A 337 -4.79 -3.07 16.67
N PRO A 338 -3.92 -2.34 17.42
CA PRO A 338 -2.94 -2.97 18.32
C PRO A 338 -3.56 -3.65 19.55
N GLN A 339 -4.85 -3.45 19.84
CA GLN A 339 -5.57 -4.20 20.88
C GLN A 339 -6.09 -5.56 20.37
N LEU A 340 -6.18 -5.79 19.06
CA LEU A 340 -6.67 -7.05 18.51
C LEU A 340 -5.59 -8.13 18.61
N ASN A 341 -5.83 -9.17 19.41
CA ASN A 341 -4.98 -10.37 19.50
C ASN A 341 -3.50 -10.06 19.76
N ASN A 342 -3.21 -9.36 20.87
CA ASN A 342 -1.87 -8.83 21.21
C ASN A 342 -1.25 -8.00 20.06
N GLY A 343 -2.13 -7.30 19.36
CA GLY A 343 -1.85 -6.49 18.19
C GLY A 343 -1.49 -7.26 16.94
N GLN A 344 -1.73 -8.58 16.79
CA GLN A 344 -1.33 -9.39 15.62
C GLN A 344 -1.69 -8.73 14.28
N TYR A 345 -2.82 -8.02 14.21
CA TYR A 345 -3.34 -7.41 12.98
C TYR A 345 -3.17 -5.88 12.95
N SER A 346 -1.91 -5.42 13.03
CA SER A 346 -1.57 -3.99 12.99
C SER A 346 -0.19 -3.72 12.38
N TYR A 347 0.13 -2.44 12.17
CA TYR A 347 1.48 -1.98 11.91
C TYR A 347 2.11 -1.39 13.18
N ARG A 348 3.43 -1.52 13.32
CA ARG A 348 4.23 -0.91 14.38
C ARG A 348 4.98 0.33 13.87
N GLN A 349 5.29 0.38 12.58
CA GLN A 349 5.92 1.54 11.98
C GLN A 349 5.04 2.79 12.12
N ARG A 350 5.59 3.87 12.69
CA ARG A 350 4.86 5.10 13.04
C ARG A 350 4.09 5.73 11.88
N ALA A 351 4.59 5.63 10.65
CA ALA A 351 3.93 6.17 9.46
C ALA A 351 2.63 5.44 9.08
N LEU A 352 2.50 4.17 9.49
CA LEU A 352 1.36 3.31 9.20
C LEU A 352 0.38 3.16 10.37
N LYS A 353 0.59 3.85 11.51
CA LYS A 353 -0.25 3.68 12.71
C LYS A 353 -1.75 3.94 12.50
N ASP A 354 -2.09 4.81 11.53
CA ASP A 354 -3.46 5.18 11.14
C ASP A 354 -3.83 4.66 9.73
N PHE A 355 -3.04 3.72 9.19
CA PHE A 355 -3.28 3.17 7.87
C PHE A 355 -4.37 2.09 7.93
N VAL A 356 -5.51 2.36 7.30
CA VAL A 356 -6.57 1.39 7.06
C VAL A 356 -7.05 1.58 5.61
N LEU A 357 -7.27 0.47 4.90
CA LEU A 357 -7.96 0.43 3.61
C LEU A 357 -9.48 0.52 3.85
N PRO A 358 -10.22 1.35 3.09
CA PRO A 358 -11.68 1.42 3.23
C PRO A 358 -12.33 0.06 2.91
N PRO A 359 -13.52 -0.25 3.46
CA PRO A 359 -14.26 -1.46 3.08
C PRO A 359 -14.66 -1.39 1.60
N THR A 360 -14.67 -2.56 0.93
CA THR A 360 -15.16 -2.75 -0.44
C THR A 360 -16.62 -2.28 -0.56
N ALA A 361 -17.47 -2.59 0.42
CA ALA A 361 -18.80 -1.96 0.56
C ALA A 361 -19.32 -1.95 2.00
N TYR A 362 -20.36 -1.15 2.24
CA TYR A 362 -21.09 -1.03 3.51
C TYR A 362 -22.44 -1.75 3.45
N VAL A 363 -22.73 -2.58 4.46
CA VAL A 363 -24.01 -3.28 4.64
C VAL A 363 -24.79 -2.58 5.76
N LYS A 364 -25.76 -1.74 5.37
CA LYS A 364 -26.55 -0.88 6.29
C LYS A 364 -27.96 -1.39 6.59
N ALA A 365 -28.36 -2.53 6.02
CA ALA A 365 -29.71 -3.09 6.18
C ALA A 365 -29.69 -4.61 6.01
N PHE A 366 -30.56 -5.32 6.74
CA PHE A 366 -30.68 -6.78 6.72
C PHE A 366 -32.13 -7.23 6.48
N PRO A 367 -32.37 -8.37 5.80
CA PRO A 367 -31.35 -9.25 5.20
C PRO A 367 -30.65 -8.60 3.99
N ASN A 368 -29.45 -9.08 3.67
CA ASN A 368 -28.66 -8.58 2.55
C ASN A 368 -27.96 -9.73 1.84
N LYS A 369 -27.78 -9.62 0.52
CA LYS A 369 -26.96 -10.55 -0.25
C LYS A 369 -25.97 -9.78 -1.13
N ILE A 370 -24.70 -10.16 -1.04
CA ILE A 370 -23.61 -9.66 -1.88
C ILE A 370 -23.16 -10.80 -2.80
N ASN A 371 -22.82 -10.49 -4.04
CA ASN A 371 -22.12 -11.40 -4.95
C ASN A 371 -20.98 -10.58 -5.57
N ASP A 372 -19.75 -11.05 -5.44
CA ASP A 372 -18.54 -10.30 -5.78
C ASP A 372 -17.40 -11.25 -6.20
N SER A 373 -16.21 -10.72 -6.49
CA SER A 373 -15.02 -11.55 -6.74
C SER A 373 -13.73 -10.91 -6.24
N VAL A 374 -12.88 -11.70 -5.59
CA VAL A 374 -11.59 -11.25 -5.04
C VAL A 374 -10.42 -11.86 -5.82
N SER A 375 -9.34 -11.09 -6.02
CA SER A 375 -8.12 -11.58 -6.67
C SER A 375 -7.40 -12.66 -5.83
N VAL A 376 -6.68 -13.60 -6.48
CA VAL A 376 -5.81 -14.56 -5.74
C VAL A 376 -4.66 -13.79 -5.08
N TRP A 377 -4.39 -14.08 -3.81
CA TRP A 377 -3.54 -13.25 -2.95
C TRP A 377 -3.97 -11.78 -2.91
N GLY A 378 -5.28 -11.55 -3.05
CA GLY A 378 -5.98 -10.31 -2.75
C GLY A 378 -6.91 -10.46 -1.55
N SER A 379 -7.51 -9.36 -1.12
CA SER A 379 -8.53 -9.37 -0.07
C SER A 379 -9.60 -8.33 -0.31
N ASP A 380 -10.83 -8.68 0.00
CA ASP A 380 -11.98 -7.78 0.10
C ASP A 380 -12.34 -7.53 1.56
N SER A 381 -13.16 -6.51 1.81
CA SER A 381 -13.84 -6.41 3.10
C SER A 381 -15.19 -5.71 3.04
N TYR A 382 -16.09 -6.09 3.94
CA TYR A 382 -17.39 -5.44 4.09
C TYR A 382 -17.59 -4.99 5.52
N PHE A 383 -18.05 -3.75 5.69
CA PHE A 383 -18.49 -3.25 6.99
C PHE A 383 -19.99 -3.40 7.11
N ALA A 384 -20.45 -4.27 7.98
CA ALA A 384 -21.85 -4.39 8.36
C ALA A 384 -22.12 -3.58 9.63
N ASP A 385 -23.05 -2.63 9.55
CA ASP A 385 -23.55 -1.88 10.70
C ASP A 385 -24.54 -2.78 11.44
N ILE A 386 -24.18 -3.23 12.64
CA ILE A 386 -24.99 -4.13 13.47
C ILE A 386 -25.58 -3.43 14.70
N SER A 387 -25.46 -2.09 14.78
CA SER A 387 -25.85 -1.29 15.94
C SER A 387 -27.33 -1.44 16.34
N ASP A 388 -28.21 -1.53 15.35
CA ASP A 388 -29.67 -1.69 15.50
C ASP A 388 -30.16 -3.13 15.28
N VAL A 389 -29.25 -4.12 15.18
CA VAL A 389 -29.61 -5.54 15.09
C VAL A 389 -29.87 -6.10 16.48
N ALA A 390 -31.04 -6.70 16.67
CA ALA A 390 -31.38 -7.44 17.89
C ALA A 390 -31.27 -8.96 17.66
N GLY A 391 -30.64 -9.66 18.61
CA GLY A 391 -30.46 -11.11 18.56
C GLY A 391 -29.27 -11.53 17.71
N THR A 392 -29.44 -12.57 16.90
CA THR A 392 -28.36 -13.22 16.16
C THR A 392 -28.43 -12.86 14.66
N LEU A 393 -27.37 -12.23 14.16
CA LEU A 393 -27.13 -12.06 12.73
C LEU A 393 -26.35 -13.26 12.19
N LYS A 394 -27.01 -14.12 11.42
CA LYS A 394 -26.37 -15.21 10.70
C LYS A 394 -25.75 -14.71 9.41
N VAL A 395 -24.46 -14.94 9.22
CA VAL A 395 -23.74 -14.64 7.98
C VAL A 395 -23.29 -15.95 7.35
N SER A 396 -23.77 -16.23 6.15
CA SER A 396 -23.37 -17.41 5.36
C SER A 396 -22.53 -16.99 4.16
N PHE A 397 -21.56 -17.81 3.79
CA PHE A 397 -20.65 -17.64 2.65
C PHE A 397 -20.78 -18.78 1.65
N SER A 398 -20.61 -18.48 0.36
CA SER A 398 -20.52 -19.47 -0.74
C SER A 398 -19.52 -19.04 -1.81
N GLY A 399 -18.29 -19.55 -1.74
CA GLY A 399 -17.18 -19.22 -2.65
C GLY A 399 -16.95 -20.27 -3.73
N TYR A 400 -16.66 -19.86 -4.96
CA TYR A 400 -16.42 -20.78 -6.08
C TYR A 400 -15.02 -21.41 -6.04
N ARG A 401 -14.99 -22.75 -6.00
CA ARG A 401 -13.79 -23.60 -6.01
C ARG A 401 -13.33 -23.81 -7.44
N ARG A 402 -12.79 -22.77 -8.07
CA ARG A 402 -12.17 -22.90 -9.39
C ARG A 402 -10.95 -23.82 -9.29
N MET A 403 -11.00 -24.96 -9.96
CA MET A 403 -9.85 -25.86 -10.06
C MET A 403 -8.75 -25.21 -10.92
N ILE A 404 -7.51 -25.28 -10.45
CA ILE A 404 -6.31 -24.86 -11.18
C ILE A 404 -5.29 -26.00 -11.07
N ASN A 405 -4.89 -26.59 -12.21
CA ASN A 405 -3.87 -27.64 -12.28
C ASN A 405 -4.02 -28.72 -11.18
N SER A 406 -5.22 -29.33 -11.09
CA SER A 406 -5.61 -30.34 -10.09
C SER A 406 -5.72 -29.89 -8.63
N HIS A 407 -5.42 -28.63 -8.33
CA HIS A 407 -5.57 -28.04 -6.99
C HIS A 407 -6.76 -27.08 -6.95
N TYR A 408 -7.14 -26.65 -5.74
CA TYR A 408 -8.18 -25.65 -5.53
C TYR A 408 -7.62 -24.55 -4.63
N PRO A 409 -7.47 -23.31 -5.14
CA PRO A 409 -7.40 -22.14 -4.28
C PRO A 409 -8.62 -22.11 -3.34
N HIS A 410 -8.40 -21.63 -2.13
CA HIS A 410 -9.36 -21.69 -1.04
C HIS A 410 -9.53 -20.32 -0.41
N PHE A 411 -10.67 -20.14 0.26
CA PHE A 411 -10.96 -18.90 0.96
C PHE A 411 -10.54 -18.98 2.42
N LYS A 412 -10.16 -17.83 2.97
CA LYS A 412 -10.17 -17.57 4.41
C LYS A 412 -11.04 -16.34 4.66
N ILE A 413 -11.82 -16.37 5.74
CA ILE A 413 -12.73 -15.27 6.07
C ILE A 413 -12.62 -14.99 7.55
N ALA A 414 -12.28 -13.75 7.88
CA ALA A 414 -12.30 -13.23 9.24
C ALA A 414 -13.56 -12.40 9.47
N ALA A 415 -14.23 -12.62 10.59
CA ALA A 415 -15.28 -11.78 11.12
C ALA A 415 -14.74 -11.02 12.34
N VAL A 416 -14.67 -9.70 12.27
CA VAL A 416 -14.10 -8.83 13.30
C VAL A 416 -15.19 -7.90 13.83
N LYS A 417 -15.68 -8.18 15.05
CA LYS A 417 -16.59 -7.28 15.77
C LYS A 417 -15.81 -6.10 16.32
N GLN A 418 -16.27 -4.89 16.04
CA GLN A 418 -15.68 -3.62 16.49
C GLN A 418 -16.70 -2.79 17.28
N ASN A 419 -16.17 -1.94 18.16
CA ASN A 419 -16.90 -0.88 18.83
C ASN A 419 -16.34 0.43 18.26
N THR A 420 -17.11 1.16 17.44
CA THR A 420 -16.62 2.33 16.70
C THR A 420 -16.18 3.48 17.62
N ALA A 421 -16.74 3.55 18.84
CA ALA A 421 -16.30 4.46 19.89
C ALA A 421 -14.96 4.07 20.54
N GLY A 422 -14.37 2.92 20.20
CA GLY A 422 -13.07 2.45 20.73
C GLY A 422 -13.09 1.98 22.20
N LEU A 423 -14.27 1.86 22.82
CA LEU A 423 -14.44 1.59 24.25
C LEU A 423 -14.23 0.11 24.61
N LYS A 424 -14.23 -0.78 23.62
CA LYS A 424 -14.03 -2.23 23.79
C LYS A 424 -13.01 -2.73 22.75
N PRO A 425 -12.03 -3.55 23.17
CA PRO A 425 -11.14 -4.21 22.22
C PRO A 425 -11.95 -5.01 21.20
N PRO A 426 -11.57 -4.95 19.90
CA PRO A 426 -12.21 -5.74 18.86
C PRO A 426 -12.04 -7.24 19.12
N LYS A 427 -12.97 -8.04 18.60
CA LYS A 427 -12.93 -9.51 18.67
C LYS A 427 -12.95 -10.09 17.27
N ILE A 428 -12.05 -11.05 17.01
CA ILE A 428 -11.96 -11.78 15.75
C ILE A 428 -12.44 -13.23 15.92
N SER A 429 -13.14 -13.71 14.90
CA SER A 429 -13.47 -15.12 14.66
C SER A 429 -13.26 -15.43 13.19
N PHE A 430 -13.14 -16.72 12.84
CA PHE A 430 -12.98 -17.16 11.45
C PHE A 430 -14.16 -18.05 11.06
N PHE A 431 -14.45 -18.10 9.76
CA PHE A 431 -15.41 -19.06 9.21
C PHE A 431 -14.73 -20.43 9.09
N ASP A 432 -15.40 -21.47 9.60
CA ASP A 432 -15.10 -22.85 9.23
C ASP A 432 -15.72 -23.13 7.85
N LEU A 433 -14.88 -23.37 6.85
CA LEU A 433 -15.30 -23.59 5.46
C LEU A 433 -15.14 -25.06 5.07
N GLU A 434 -16.20 -25.63 4.48
CA GLU A 434 -16.23 -26.99 3.96
C GLU A 434 -16.67 -27.04 2.49
N VAL A 435 -16.38 -28.15 1.81
CA VAL A 435 -16.86 -28.39 0.44
C VAL A 435 -18.35 -28.69 0.49
N ASN A 436 -19.16 -27.90 -0.21
CA ASN A 436 -20.61 -28.10 -0.24
C ASN A 436 -20.94 -29.50 -0.80
N PRO A 437 -21.67 -30.35 -0.05
CA PRO A 437 -21.96 -31.72 -0.48
C PRO A 437 -22.87 -31.78 -1.72
N ASN A 438 -23.67 -30.74 -1.95
CA ASN A 438 -24.63 -30.64 -3.06
C ASN A 438 -24.04 -29.95 -4.31
N ASP A 439 -23.03 -29.08 -4.14
CA ASP A 439 -22.24 -28.51 -5.22
C ASP A 439 -20.75 -28.53 -4.87
N LYS A 440 -20.04 -29.55 -5.33
CA LYS A 440 -18.61 -29.73 -5.04
C LYS A 440 -17.73 -28.60 -5.60
N ASN A 441 -18.26 -27.72 -6.45
CA ASN A 441 -17.57 -26.51 -6.93
C ASN A 441 -17.74 -25.31 -5.98
N ARG A 442 -18.33 -25.47 -4.79
CA ARG A 442 -18.45 -24.40 -3.78
C ARG A 442 -17.81 -24.78 -2.45
N LEU A 443 -17.12 -23.81 -1.83
CA LEU A 443 -16.86 -23.80 -0.39
C LEU A 443 -18.01 -23.05 0.26
N ILE A 444 -18.58 -23.62 1.32
CA ILE A 444 -19.60 -22.99 2.14
C ILE A 444 -19.15 -22.92 3.59
N GLY A 445 -19.71 -21.99 4.33
CA GLY A 445 -19.58 -21.90 5.78
C GLY A 445 -20.43 -20.76 6.30
N GLU A 446 -20.58 -20.69 7.62
CA GLU A 446 -21.42 -19.70 8.26
C GLU A 446 -20.90 -19.34 9.66
N ILE A 447 -21.29 -18.15 10.12
CA ILE A 447 -21.05 -17.72 11.48
C ILE A 447 -22.27 -16.98 12.02
N ASN A 448 -22.61 -17.25 13.28
CA ASN A 448 -23.66 -16.56 13.99
C ASN A 448 -23.05 -15.45 14.85
N ILE A 449 -23.48 -14.21 14.59
CA ILE A 449 -23.00 -12.99 15.23
C ILE A 449 -24.03 -12.53 16.25
N GLU A 450 -23.72 -12.76 17.52
CA GLU A 450 -24.50 -12.22 18.64
C GLU A 450 -24.37 -10.69 18.69
N CYS A 451 -25.49 -9.99 18.46
CA CYS A 451 -25.62 -8.54 18.49
C CYS A 451 -26.08 -8.10 19.88
N ASP A 452 -25.14 -8.11 20.82
CA ASP A 452 -25.33 -7.89 22.26
C ASP A 452 -25.23 -6.41 22.71
N SER A 453 -25.28 -5.46 21.76
CA SER A 453 -25.00 -4.01 21.93
C SER A 453 -23.58 -3.61 22.36
N THR A 454 -22.66 -4.55 22.63
CA THR A 454 -21.25 -4.25 22.96
C THR A 454 -20.47 -3.79 21.72
N TYR A 455 -20.84 -4.33 20.57
CA TYR A 455 -20.23 -4.09 19.27
C TYR A 455 -21.30 -3.54 18.31
N ASP A 456 -20.95 -2.50 17.58
CA ASP A 456 -21.81 -1.75 16.65
C ASP A 456 -21.41 -2.00 15.18
N GLY A 457 -20.17 -2.41 14.93
CA GLY A 457 -19.66 -2.76 13.60
C GLY A 457 -19.19 -4.22 13.51
N LEU A 458 -19.40 -4.83 12.34
CA LEU A 458 -18.84 -6.11 11.93
C LEU A 458 -18.06 -5.93 10.63
N PHE A 459 -16.74 -6.07 10.68
CA PHE A 459 -15.92 -6.22 9.49
C PHE A 459 -15.85 -7.69 9.08
N LEU A 460 -16.22 -8.00 7.84
CA LEU A 460 -15.82 -9.24 7.18
C LEU A 460 -14.59 -8.95 6.32
N VAL A 461 -13.55 -9.77 6.42
CA VAL A 461 -12.37 -9.72 5.53
C VAL A 461 -12.32 -11.03 4.76
N ILE A 462 -12.44 -10.98 3.44
CA ILE A 462 -12.53 -12.14 2.54
C ILE A 462 -11.20 -12.23 1.80
N MET A 463 -10.53 -13.38 1.88
CA MET A 463 -9.20 -13.59 1.31
C MET A 463 -9.24 -14.83 0.42
N ALA A 464 -8.69 -14.74 -0.80
CA ALA A 464 -8.47 -15.89 -1.67
C ALA A 464 -7.00 -16.27 -1.70
N LEU A 465 -6.71 -17.53 -1.34
CA LEU A 465 -5.37 -18.09 -1.19
C LEU A 465 -5.15 -19.22 -2.19
N ALA A 466 -3.93 -19.34 -2.72
CA ALA A 466 -3.52 -20.50 -3.51
C ALA A 466 -2.78 -21.53 -2.63
N PRO A 467 -2.66 -22.81 -3.06
CA PRO A 467 -1.66 -23.71 -2.49
C PRO A 467 -0.25 -23.14 -2.70
N GLU A 468 0.62 -23.27 -1.70
CA GLU A 468 1.96 -22.68 -1.68
C GLU A 468 2.94 -23.46 -2.56
N GLU A 469 2.69 -24.74 -2.76
CA GLU A 469 3.44 -25.66 -3.62
C GLU A 469 3.14 -25.49 -5.13
N LEU A 470 2.13 -24.70 -5.49
CA LEU A 470 1.73 -24.48 -6.88
C LEU A 470 2.52 -23.31 -7.48
N ASP A 471 3.20 -23.57 -8.60
CA ASP A 471 3.83 -22.54 -9.45
C ASP A 471 2.81 -21.44 -9.75
N ASP A 472 3.15 -20.20 -9.41
CA ASP A 472 2.18 -19.11 -9.41
C ASP A 472 1.82 -18.59 -10.80
N THR A 473 2.62 -18.91 -11.82
CA THR A 473 2.23 -18.73 -13.23
C THR A 473 0.96 -19.52 -13.60
N ALA A 474 0.63 -20.59 -12.85
CA ALA A 474 -0.60 -21.35 -13.04
C ALA A 474 -1.87 -20.59 -12.63
N TYR A 475 -1.78 -19.66 -11.68
CA TYR A 475 -2.94 -18.95 -11.12
C TYR A 475 -2.91 -17.43 -11.27
N MET A 476 -1.75 -16.81 -11.52
CA MET A 476 -1.65 -15.38 -11.86
C MET A 476 -2.65 -14.92 -12.96
N PRO A 477 -2.86 -15.65 -14.08
CA PRO A 477 -3.78 -15.21 -15.14
C PRO A 477 -5.28 -15.38 -14.81
N VAL A 478 -5.61 -15.82 -13.60
CA VAL A 478 -6.97 -16.25 -13.25
C VAL A 478 -7.80 -15.07 -12.77
N SER A 479 -8.91 -14.82 -13.48
CA SER A 479 -9.94 -13.87 -13.07
C SER A 479 -10.41 -14.15 -11.63
N GLY A 480 -10.74 -13.07 -10.89
CA GLY A 480 -11.13 -13.10 -9.49
C GLY A 480 -12.07 -14.25 -9.09
N PHE A 481 -11.86 -14.75 -7.88
CA PHE A 481 -12.58 -15.86 -7.29
C PHE A 481 -13.95 -15.37 -6.81
N ILE A 482 -14.99 -15.77 -7.54
CA ILE A 482 -16.37 -15.37 -7.28
C ILE A 482 -16.84 -15.94 -5.94
N TYR A 483 -17.52 -15.12 -5.14
CA TYR A 483 -18.16 -15.53 -3.91
C TYR A 483 -19.48 -14.81 -3.66
N GLU A 484 -20.25 -15.36 -2.73
CA GLU A 484 -21.53 -14.82 -2.30
C GLU A 484 -21.55 -14.74 -0.76
N LEU A 485 -22.06 -13.63 -0.22
CA LEU A 485 -22.34 -13.45 1.20
C LEU A 485 -23.83 -13.25 1.38
N ASN A 486 -24.40 -13.89 2.41
CA ASN A 486 -25.81 -13.74 2.77
C ASN A 486 -25.91 -13.42 4.27
N PHE A 487 -26.44 -12.24 4.58
CA PHE A 487 -26.72 -11.75 5.92
C PHE A 487 -28.21 -11.96 6.22
N ALA A 488 -28.53 -12.79 7.21
CA ALA A 488 -29.90 -13.11 7.59
C ALA A 488 -30.09 -12.98 9.10
N LEU A 489 -31.22 -12.42 9.52
CA LEU A 489 -31.61 -12.39 10.93
C LEU A 489 -32.22 -13.76 11.29
N GLU A 490 -31.72 -14.41 12.33
CA GLU A 490 -32.37 -15.63 12.83
C GLU A 490 -33.72 -15.26 13.46
N LYS A 491 -34.80 -15.88 12.97
CA LYS A 491 -36.14 -15.65 13.48
C LYS A 491 -36.34 -16.35 14.83
N ASN A 492 -36.02 -15.67 15.93
CA ASN A 492 -36.69 -15.91 17.21
C ASN A 492 -36.68 -14.68 18.14
N ASN A 493 -37.77 -14.55 18.88
CA ASN A 493 -38.05 -13.55 19.92
C ASN A 493 -38.10 -12.07 19.50
N VAL A 494 -39.34 -11.63 19.23
CA VAL A 494 -39.78 -10.25 19.38
C VAL A 494 -39.61 -9.81 20.83
N ALA A 495 -38.44 -9.27 21.15
CA ALA A 495 -38.23 -8.40 22.29
C ALA A 495 -37.26 -7.29 21.84
N ARG A 496 -37.72 -6.04 21.79
CA ARG A 496 -36.80 -4.90 21.73
C ARG A 496 -35.92 -5.02 22.98
N ALA A 497 -34.62 -5.25 22.77
CA ALA A 497 -33.67 -5.27 23.88
C ALA A 497 -33.77 -3.96 24.68
N PRO A 498 -33.56 -3.98 26.01
CA PRO A 498 -33.48 -2.75 26.77
C PRO A 498 -32.38 -1.87 26.17
N ARG A 499 -32.76 -0.66 25.75
CA ARG A 499 -31.90 0.30 25.06
C ARG A 499 -30.73 0.67 25.99
N SER A 500 -29.56 0.10 25.72
CA SER A 500 -28.33 0.34 26.49
C SER A 500 -27.63 1.62 26.03
N ALA A 501 -27.19 2.41 27.01
CA ALA A 501 -26.38 3.61 26.83
C ALA A 501 -24.90 3.24 26.55
N ALA A 502 -24.03 4.11 26.03
CA ALA A 502 -24.19 5.51 25.67
C ALA A 502 -23.30 5.84 24.46
N PHE A 503 -23.78 6.64 23.51
CA PHE A 503 -22.89 7.34 22.59
C PHE A 503 -22.23 8.48 23.38
N ALA A 504 -20.98 8.28 23.79
CA ALA A 504 -20.25 9.30 24.54
C ALA A 504 -19.85 10.44 23.59
N ILE A 505 -20.60 11.54 23.61
CA ILE A 505 -20.30 12.73 22.79
C ILE A 505 -18.88 13.23 22.97
N GLU A 506 -18.30 13.11 24.17
CA GLU A 506 -16.91 13.47 24.42
C GLU A 506 -15.93 12.58 23.62
N ALA A 507 -16.20 11.28 23.50
CA ALA A 507 -15.38 10.35 22.70
C ALA A 507 -15.60 10.57 21.19
N PHE A 508 -16.85 10.74 20.75
CA PHE A 508 -17.15 11.11 19.36
C PHE A 508 -16.46 12.43 18.97
N THR A 509 -16.54 13.44 19.83
CA THR A 509 -15.91 14.75 19.64
C THR A 509 -14.38 14.61 19.59
N GLN A 510 -13.77 13.81 20.48
CA GLN A 510 -12.33 13.58 20.45
C GLN A 510 -11.87 12.87 19.17
N ASN A 511 -12.58 11.81 18.74
CA ASN A 511 -12.26 11.09 17.51
C ASN A 511 -12.45 12.01 16.29
N TYR A 512 -13.59 12.69 16.18
CA TYR A 512 -13.87 13.68 15.16
C TYR A 512 -12.81 14.80 15.10
N GLN A 513 -12.43 15.39 16.23
CA GLN A 513 -11.39 16.42 16.27
C GLN A 513 -10.00 15.88 15.88
N GLN A 514 -9.69 14.60 16.18
CA GLN A 514 -8.42 14.00 15.76
C GLN A 514 -8.39 13.60 14.28
N ASP A 515 -9.50 13.15 13.72
CA ASP A 515 -9.58 12.61 12.37
C ASP A 515 -9.97 13.65 11.32
N PHE A 516 -10.94 14.52 11.63
CA PHE A 516 -11.52 15.49 10.69
C PHE A 516 -10.84 16.85 10.71
N LEU A 517 -10.37 17.36 11.86
CA LEU A 517 -9.67 18.66 11.90
C LEU A 517 -8.18 18.59 11.52
N ARG A 518 -7.58 17.40 11.44
CA ARG A 518 -6.18 17.20 11.02
C ARG A 518 -6.00 16.92 9.53
N LYS A 519 -7.04 16.42 8.87
CA LYS A 519 -7.09 16.26 7.40
C LYS A 519 -7.92 17.43 6.87
N ARG A 520 -7.67 17.90 5.64
CA ARG A 520 -8.41 19.06 5.10
C ARG A 520 -9.92 18.76 5.13
N HIS A 521 -10.73 19.79 5.38
CA HIS A 521 -12.19 19.75 5.62
C HIS A 521 -13.07 19.11 4.51
N ASP A 522 -12.46 18.60 3.43
CA ASP A 522 -13.10 18.36 2.15
C ASP A 522 -13.27 16.86 1.79
N ASP A 523 -13.06 15.93 2.72
CA ASP A 523 -13.36 14.50 2.50
C ASP A 523 -14.88 14.26 2.71
N PRO A 524 -15.67 14.05 1.63
CA PRO A 524 -17.12 13.95 1.76
C PRO A 524 -17.54 12.63 2.39
N GLN A 525 -16.76 11.57 2.20
CA GLN A 525 -17.06 10.24 2.73
C GLN A 525 -16.83 10.19 4.24
N MET A 526 -15.78 10.86 4.73
CA MET A 526 -15.55 11.01 6.17
C MET A 526 -16.61 11.90 6.83
N ARG A 527 -16.99 13.05 6.22
CA ARG A 527 -18.09 13.87 6.74
C ARG A 527 -19.40 13.06 6.78
N GLU A 528 -19.73 12.36 5.69
CA GLU A 528 -20.91 11.50 5.61
C GLU A 528 -20.87 10.37 6.65
N HIS A 529 -19.71 9.79 6.94
CA HIS A 529 -19.55 8.78 7.98
C HIS A 529 -19.88 9.31 9.38
N TYR A 530 -19.25 10.41 9.82
CA TYR A 530 -19.54 10.99 11.14
C TYR A 530 -20.94 11.58 11.25
N ALA A 531 -21.47 12.17 10.17
CA ALA A 531 -22.86 12.64 10.10
C ALA A 531 -23.83 11.47 10.31
N ASN A 532 -23.65 10.36 9.58
CA ASN A 532 -24.49 9.17 9.73
C ASN A 532 -24.39 8.57 11.15
N LEU A 533 -23.20 8.46 11.73
CA LEU A 533 -23.03 7.97 13.11
C LEU A 533 -23.81 8.82 14.12
N LEU A 534 -23.65 10.15 14.06
CA LEU A 534 -24.31 11.07 14.98
C LEU A 534 -25.83 11.10 14.79
N LEU A 535 -26.30 11.17 13.54
CA LEU A 535 -27.73 11.23 13.22
C LEU A 535 -28.46 9.93 13.54
N THR A 536 -27.84 8.76 13.31
CA THR A 536 -28.39 7.47 13.75
C THR A 536 -28.49 7.41 15.28
N ALA A 537 -27.47 7.86 16.01
CA ALA A 537 -27.50 7.90 17.48
C ALA A 537 -28.61 8.83 18.01
N VAL A 538 -28.76 10.05 17.45
CA VAL A 538 -29.85 10.97 17.83
C VAL A 538 -31.21 10.39 17.47
N LYS A 539 -31.37 9.83 16.27
CA LYS A 539 -32.64 9.23 15.83
C LYS A 539 -33.06 8.10 16.77
N ARG A 540 -32.11 7.25 17.16
CA ARG A 540 -32.33 6.18 18.13
C ARG A 540 -32.79 6.73 19.48
N GLU A 541 -32.20 7.79 20.02
CA GLU A 541 -32.72 8.40 21.26
C GLU A 541 -34.11 9.02 21.13
N LEU A 542 -34.42 9.65 19.99
CA LEU A 542 -35.74 10.21 19.73
C LEU A 542 -36.83 9.13 19.66
N GLU A 543 -36.54 7.99 19.03
CA GLU A 543 -37.40 6.80 19.07
C GLU A 543 -37.51 6.20 20.49
N ASN A 544 -36.61 6.57 21.39
CA ASN A 544 -36.61 6.15 22.80
C ASN A 544 -37.34 7.13 23.73
N GLY A 545 -37.73 8.31 23.25
CA GLY A 545 -38.28 9.37 24.08
C GLY A 545 -37.23 10.05 24.97
N SER A 546 -35.95 10.08 24.54
CA SER A 546 -34.89 10.86 25.19
C SER A 546 -34.36 11.97 24.25
N LEU A 547 -33.76 12.98 24.88
CA LEU A 547 -33.01 14.08 24.26
C LEU A 547 -31.62 14.24 24.89
N ASP A 548 -31.16 13.27 25.70
CA ASP A 548 -29.92 13.38 26.49
C ASP A 548 -28.71 13.65 25.59
N LEU A 549 -28.60 12.97 24.46
CA LEU A 549 -27.56 13.16 23.46
C LEU A 549 -27.64 14.54 22.78
N VAL A 550 -28.84 15.04 22.51
CA VAL A 550 -29.06 16.37 21.94
C VAL A 550 -28.62 17.46 22.93
N ASP A 551 -29.00 17.31 24.20
CA ASP A 551 -28.64 18.25 25.26
C ASP A 551 -27.13 18.23 25.54
N HIS A 552 -26.49 17.05 25.49
CA HIS A 552 -25.03 16.94 25.55
C HIS A 552 -24.33 17.53 24.30
N PHE A 553 -24.92 17.42 23.11
CA PHE A 553 -24.40 18.02 21.88
C PHE A 553 -24.42 19.55 21.99
N ILE A 554 -25.59 20.12 22.34
CA ILE A 554 -25.78 21.55 22.54
C ILE A 554 -24.76 22.08 23.57
N LYS A 555 -24.62 21.38 24.70
CA LYS A 555 -23.65 21.74 25.75
C LYS A 555 -22.20 21.65 25.27
N SER A 556 -21.83 20.65 24.47
CA SER A 556 -20.47 20.53 23.91
C SER A 556 -20.18 21.68 22.92
N SER A 557 -21.13 21.98 22.04
CA SER A 557 -21.04 23.04 21.02
C SER A 557 -20.97 24.44 21.65
N GLN A 558 -21.79 24.73 22.67
CA GLN A 558 -21.70 25.98 23.45
C GLN A 558 -20.34 26.19 24.13
N ASN A 559 -19.67 25.11 24.52
CA ASN A 559 -18.32 25.16 25.11
C ASN A 559 -17.19 25.25 24.07
N GLY A 560 -17.51 25.47 22.78
CA GLY A 560 -16.53 25.56 21.69
C GLY A 560 -15.80 24.26 21.39
N LYS A 561 -16.36 23.11 21.82
CA LYS A 561 -15.75 21.77 21.64
C LYS A 561 -16.58 20.89 20.69
N GLY A 562 -17.88 21.08 20.62
CA GLY A 562 -18.79 20.24 19.84
C GLY A 562 -18.67 20.44 18.31
N PRO A 563 -19.06 19.43 17.52
CA PRO A 563 -19.05 19.47 16.06
C PRO A 563 -20.28 20.23 15.52
N ILE A 564 -20.19 21.56 15.54
CA ILE A 564 -21.28 22.51 15.24
C ILE A 564 -21.88 22.31 13.83
N GLU A 565 -21.07 21.94 12.86
CA GLU A 565 -21.48 21.75 11.46
C GLU A 565 -22.56 20.67 11.23
N PHE A 566 -22.86 19.81 12.21
CA PHE A 566 -23.98 18.86 12.16
C PHE A 566 -25.27 19.39 12.83
N ALA A 567 -25.26 20.59 13.42
CA ALA A 567 -26.40 21.10 14.20
C ALA A 567 -27.67 21.26 13.34
N LYS A 568 -27.53 21.59 12.05
CA LYS A 568 -28.66 21.73 11.11
C LYS A 568 -29.29 20.40 10.77
N GLU A 569 -28.49 19.35 10.58
CA GLU A 569 -28.95 18.00 10.34
C GLU A 569 -29.70 17.44 11.56
N ILE A 570 -29.21 17.70 12.78
CA ILE A 570 -29.89 17.36 14.04
C ILE A 570 -31.20 18.14 14.19
N ALA A 571 -31.21 19.45 13.90
CA ALA A 571 -32.42 20.28 13.93
C ALA A 571 -33.48 19.79 12.93
N GLY A 572 -33.06 19.38 11.73
CA GLY A 572 -33.93 18.77 10.72
C GLY A 572 -34.56 17.45 11.19
N LEU A 573 -33.78 16.62 11.90
CA LEU A 573 -34.25 15.37 12.49
C LEU A 573 -35.28 15.59 13.61
N LEU A 574 -35.07 16.61 14.46
CA LEU A 574 -36.02 17.00 15.51
C LEU A 574 -37.31 17.60 14.93
N LEU A 575 -37.20 18.43 13.88
CA LEU A 575 -38.36 18.95 13.13
C LEU A 575 -39.18 17.79 12.53
N PHE A 576 -38.52 16.79 11.96
CA PHE A 576 -39.18 15.59 11.46
C PHE A 576 -39.89 14.83 12.59
N ALA A 577 -39.20 14.54 13.71
CA ALA A 577 -39.81 13.88 14.88
C ALA A 577 -41.02 14.65 15.44
N LYS A 578 -40.93 15.99 15.53
CA LYS A 578 -42.04 16.87 15.93
C LYS A 578 -43.24 16.73 15.00
N SER A 579 -43.02 16.75 13.68
CA SER A 579 -44.10 16.64 12.69
C SER A 579 -44.81 15.28 12.64
N GLN A 580 -44.15 14.22 13.13
CA GLN A 580 -44.67 12.85 13.14
C GLN A 580 -45.34 12.46 14.48
N GLN A 581 -45.18 13.25 15.55
CA GLN A 581 -45.61 12.92 16.93
C GLN A 581 -45.10 11.55 17.43
N THR A 582 -44.01 11.03 16.87
CA THR A 582 -43.57 9.63 17.04
C THR A 582 -42.76 9.33 18.29
N SER A 583 -42.27 10.35 19.00
CA SER A 583 -41.24 10.20 20.05
C SER A 583 -41.76 10.15 21.48
N GLY A 584 -43.04 10.48 21.73
CA GLY A 584 -43.58 10.62 23.10
C GLY A 584 -43.01 11.80 23.91
N LEU A 585 -42.20 12.65 23.27
CA LEU A 585 -41.66 13.90 23.83
C LEU A 585 -42.66 15.06 23.65
N SER A 586 -42.59 16.08 24.51
CA SER A 586 -43.43 17.28 24.34
C SER A 586 -42.94 18.14 23.17
N GLU A 587 -43.89 18.73 22.42
CA GLU A 587 -43.57 19.64 21.31
C GLU A 587 -42.77 20.85 21.77
N GLU A 588 -43.00 21.35 22.98
CA GLU A 588 -42.26 22.43 23.64
C GLU A 588 -40.77 22.07 23.80
N SER A 589 -40.49 20.89 24.35
CA SER A 589 -39.12 20.39 24.55
C SER A 589 -38.35 20.25 23.23
N LEU A 590 -39.00 19.69 22.20
CA LEU A 590 -38.41 19.60 20.86
C LEU A 590 -38.14 21.00 20.26
N THR A 591 -39.05 21.95 20.46
CA THR A 591 -38.92 23.32 19.91
C THR A 591 -37.73 24.06 20.52
N GLU A 592 -37.54 23.97 21.84
CA GLU A 592 -36.40 24.57 22.55
C GLU A 592 -35.06 24.10 21.97
N ARG A 593 -34.88 22.79 21.74
CA ARG A 593 -33.64 22.25 21.16
C ARG A 593 -33.47 22.66 19.70
N ILE A 594 -34.54 22.71 18.90
CA ILE A 594 -34.48 23.16 17.51
C ILE A 594 -34.01 24.62 17.43
N GLU A 595 -34.50 25.51 18.28
CA GLU A 595 -34.08 26.91 18.33
C GLU A 595 -32.60 27.05 18.74
N LEU A 596 -32.16 26.31 19.77
CA LEU A 596 -30.77 26.28 20.19
C LEU A 596 -29.84 25.73 19.10
N LEU A 597 -30.21 24.65 18.41
CA LEU A 597 -29.41 24.06 17.34
C LEU A 597 -29.30 24.97 16.11
N ASN A 598 -30.35 25.72 15.79
CA ASN A 598 -30.34 26.71 14.71
C ASN A 598 -29.56 28.00 15.06
N SER A 599 -29.10 28.14 16.32
CA SER A 599 -28.29 29.29 16.77
C SER A 599 -26.78 29.10 16.61
N PHE A 600 -26.34 27.88 16.26
CA PHE A 600 -24.95 27.57 15.88
C PHE A 600 -24.72 27.70 14.36
#